data_AF-A0A645E2T0-F1
#
_entry.id   AF-A0A645E2T0-F1
#
_cell.length_a   1.000
_cell.length_b   1.000
_cell.length_c   1.000
_cell.angle_alpha   90.00
_cell.angle_beta   90.00
_cell.angle_gamma   90.00
#
_symmetry.space_group_name_H-M   'P 1'
#
loop_
_entity.id
_entity.type
_entity.pdbx_description
1 polymer ?
#
loop_
_entity_poly.entity_id
_entity_poly.type
_entity_poly.pdbx_seq_one_letter_code
_entity_poly.pdbx_strand_id
1 'polypeptide(L)'
;MASIGVAAHETGHAIQHSNAYFPLMIRNAIIPVTSFASSMAFPLILIGMFLNYQILIPIGIACFGAAVLFQFITLPVEFNASSRAIAILSDTGVLASDELVSARKVLSAAALTYVAATIVALMQLLRLLILFGGRNRD
;
A
#
# COMPACT_ATOMS: atom_id res chain seq x y z
N MET A 1 -1.97 1.92 -24.29
CA MET A 1 -2.86 2.33 -23.18
C MET A 1 -2.22 2.26 -21.81
N ALA A 2 -1.59 1.13 -21.41
CA ALA A 2 -0.94 1.03 -20.09
C ALA A 2 0.14 2.11 -19.86
N SER A 3 0.98 2.40 -20.85
CA SER A 3 2.04 3.43 -20.74
C SER A 3 1.50 4.85 -20.49
N ILE A 4 0.47 5.26 -21.23
CA ILE A 4 -0.18 6.57 -21.08
C ILE A 4 -0.87 6.67 -19.71
N GLY A 5 -1.56 5.61 -19.26
CA GLY A 5 -2.18 5.55 -17.95
C GLY A 5 -1.16 5.65 -16.81
N VAL A 6 -0.03 4.94 -16.90
CA VAL A 6 1.06 5.04 -15.91
C VAL A 6 1.67 6.43 -15.90
N ALA A 7 1.96 7.02 -17.07
CA ALA A 7 2.49 8.38 -17.16
C ALA A 7 1.53 9.41 -16.53
N ALA A 8 0.22 9.28 -16.78
CA ALA A 8 -0.80 10.13 -16.16
C ALA A 8 -0.91 9.92 -14.64
N HIS A 9 -0.75 8.68 -14.16
CA HIS A 9 -0.73 8.34 -12.72
C HIS A 9 0.48 8.95 -12.01
N GLU A 10 1.67 8.84 -12.59
CA GLU A 10 2.89 9.49 -12.08
C GLU A 10 2.78 11.01 -12.11
N THR A 11 2.13 11.58 -13.13
CA THR A 11 1.81 13.02 -13.16
C THR A 11 0.84 13.39 -12.03
N GLY A 12 -0.12 12.52 -11.72
CA GLY A 12 -1.00 12.66 -10.56
C GLY A 12 -0.22 12.72 -9.24
N HIS A 13 0.79 11.87 -9.06
CA HIS A 13 1.70 11.94 -7.91
C HIS A 13 2.52 13.23 -7.90
N ALA A 14 3.06 13.66 -9.05
CA ALA A 14 3.80 14.92 -9.14
C ALA A 14 2.95 16.13 -8.73
N ILE A 15 1.67 16.14 -9.10
CA ILE A 15 0.71 17.16 -8.68
C ILE A 15 0.40 17.08 -7.18
N GLN A 16 0.29 15.87 -6.61
CA GLN A 16 0.13 15.71 -5.17
C GLN A 16 1.35 16.25 -4.42
N HIS A 17 2.55 15.98 -4.91
CA HIS A 17 3.80 16.53 -4.37
C HIS A 17 3.81 18.06 -4.42
N SER A 18 3.48 18.64 -5.58
CA SER A 18 3.44 20.09 -5.76
C SER A 18 2.40 20.78 -4.86
N ASN A 19 1.28 20.12 -4.58
CA ASN A 19 0.20 20.67 -3.75
C ASN A 19 0.34 20.35 -2.26
N ALA A 20 1.47 19.77 -1.83
CA ALA A 20 1.68 19.33 -0.45
C ALA A 20 0.52 18.45 0.07
N TYR A 21 0.06 17.50 -0.75
CA TYR A 21 -1.07 16.65 -0.39
C TYR A 21 -0.75 15.86 0.89
N PHE A 22 -1.50 16.15 1.95
CA PHE A 22 -1.17 15.71 3.31
C PHE A 22 -0.94 14.18 3.45
N PRO A 23 -1.79 13.29 2.90
CA PRO A 23 -1.54 11.84 2.95
C PRO A 23 -0.23 11.42 2.28
N LEU A 24 0.16 12.09 1.18
CA LEU A 24 1.43 11.82 0.50
C LEU A 24 2.62 12.28 1.35
N MET A 25 2.51 13.39 2.06
CA MET A 25 3.56 13.84 2.99
C MET A 25 3.77 12.84 4.12
N ILE A 26 2.67 12.35 4.72
CA ILE A 26 2.75 11.31 5.76
C ILE A 26 3.43 10.06 5.20
N ARG A 27 2.94 9.55 4.06
CA ARG A 27 3.53 8.38 3.38
C ARG A 27 5.04 8.55 3.26
N ASN A 28 5.49 9.66 2.68
CA ASN A 28 6.90 9.89 2.41
C ASN A 28 7.75 9.98 3.69
N ALA A 29 7.23 10.57 4.76
CA ALA A 29 7.93 10.67 6.04
C ALA A 29 8.16 9.30 6.70
N ILE A 30 7.23 8.35 6.51
CA ILE A 30 7.26 7.05 7.21
C ILE A 30 7.83 5.91 6.36
N ILE A 31 8.02 6.08 5.05
CA ILE A 31 8.67 5.11 4.14
C ILE A 31 9.92 4.44 4.75
N PRO A 32 10.92 5.16 5.29
CA PRO A 32 12.14 4.51 5.79
C PRO A 32 11.84 3.58 6.97
N VAL A 33 10.93 3.99 7.86
CA VAL A 33 10.52 3.21 9.03
C VAL A 33 9.74 1.98 8.60
N THR A 34 8.80 2.15 7.67
CA THR A 34 8.00 1.03 7.15
C THR A 34 8.85 0.04 6.36
N SER A 35 9.80 0.52 5.54
CA SER A 35 10.70 -0.35 4.78
C SER A 35 11.51 -1.24 5.73
N PHE A 36 12.05 -0.66 6.79
CA PHE A 36 12.73 -1.40 7.85
C PHE A 36 11.79 -2.41 8.52
N ALA A 37 10.62 -1.97 8.99
CA ALA A 37 9.66 -2.83 9.67
C ALA A 37 9.21 -4.02 8.79
N SER A 38 8.89 -3.78 7.52
CA SER A 38 8.52 -4.81 6.54
C SER A 38 9.66 -5.80 6.30
N SER A 39 10.90 -5.32 6.18
CA SER A 39 12.07 -6.18 5.97
C SER A 39 12.38 -7.07 7.18
N MET A 40 12.13 -6.58 8.39
CA MET A 40 12.43 -7.29 9.65
C MET A 40 11.28 -8.19 10.13
N ALA A 41 10.03 -7.91 9.74
CA ALA A 41 8.86 -8.64 10.22
C ALA A 41 8.99 -10.16 10.04
N PHE A 42 9.28 -10.64 8.82
CA PHE A 42 9.37 -12.06 8.54
C PHE A 42 10.59 -12.75 9.18
N PRO A 43 11.83 -12.19 9.09
CA PRO A 43 12.98 -12.72 9.82
C PRO A 43 12.74 -12.83 11.33
N LEU A 44 12.14 -11.81 11.97
CA LEU A 44 11.88 -11.83 13.42
C LEU A 44 10.92 -12.96 13.81
N ILE A 45 9.85 -13.15 13.03
CA ILE A 45 8.89 -14.24 13.26
C ILE A 45 9.57 -15.61 13.08
N LEU A 46 10.35 -15.79 12.02
CA LEU A 46 11.04 -17.06 11.75
C LEU A 46 12.08 -17.38 12.83
N ILE A 47 12.94 -16.42 13.18
CA ILE A 47 13.97 -16.62 14.21
C ILE A 47 13.31 -16.92 15.55
N GLY A 48 12.24 -16.19 15.91
CA GLY A 48 11.47 -16.47 17.13
C GLY A 48 10.88 -17.88 17.15
N MET A 49 10.43 -18.38 16.00
CA MET A 49 9.89 -19.74 15.86
C MET A 49 10.98 -20.81 15.93
N PHE A 50 12.09 -20.65 15.21
CA PHE A 50 13.17 -21.65 15.15
C PHE A 50 14.02 -21.72 16.43
N LEU A 51 14.29 -20.58 17.06
CA LEU A 51 15.07 -20.52 18.30
C LEU A 51 14.21 -20.62 19.56
N ASN A 52 12.90 -20.85 19.40
CA ASN A 52 11.90 -20.84 20.48
C ASN A 52 11.97 -19.57 21.36
N TYR A 53 12.41 -18.45 20.77
CA TYR A 53 12.56 -17.19 21.48
C TYR A 53 11.26 -16.40 21.36
N GLN A 54 10.35 -16.67 22.28
CA GLN A 54 8.94 -16.25 22.22
C GLN A 54 8.75 -14.73 22.17
N ILE A 55 9.73 -13.93 22.63
CA ILE A 55 9.67 -12.47 22.60
C ILE A 55 9.85 -11.87 21.20
N LEU A 56 10.55 -12.56 20.29
CA LEU A 56 10.76 -12.07 18.91
C LEU A 56 9.49 -12.11 18.06
N ILE A 57 8.62 -13.09 18.32
CA ILE A 57 7.37 -13.30 17.57
C ILE A 57 6.44 -12.07 17.67
N PRO A 58 6.05 -11.58 18.87
CA PRO A 58 5.19 -10.40 18.97
C PRO A 58 5.85 -9.13 18.43
N ILE A 59 7.18 -9.00 18.52
CA ILE A 59 7.91 -7.89 17.90
C ILE A 59 7.78 -7.96 16.37
N GLY A 60 7.99 -9.13 15.76
CA GLY A 60 7.82 -9.32 14.33
C GLY A 60 6.38 -9.09 13.86
N ILE A 61 5.38 -9.50 14.65
CA ILE A 61 3.96 -9.22 14.39
C ILE A 61 3.67 -7.72 14.50
N ALA A 62 4.25 -7.01 15.47
CA ALA A 62 4.12 -5.56 15.59
C ALA A 62 4.74 -4.84 14.38
N CYS A 63 5.93 -5.27 13.93
CA CYS A 63 6.55 -4.78 12.70
C CYS A 63 5.67 -5.02 11.46
N PHE A 64 5.08 -6.21 11.35
CA PHE A 64 4.13 -6.51 10.26
C PHE A 64 2.85 -5.66 10.37
N GLY A 65 2.34 -5.43 11.57
CA GLY A 65 1.20 -4.55 11.82
C GLY A 65 1.47 -3.10 11.39
N ALA A 66 2.68 -2.58 11.65
CA ALA A 66 3.11 -1.27 11.16
C ALA A 66 3.16 -1.22 9.62
N ALA A 67 3.58 -2.30 8.96
CA ALA A 67 3.55 -2.41 7.50
C ALA A 67 2.11 -2.40 6.95
N VAL A 68 1.19 -3.12 7.60
CA VAL A 68 -0.24 -3.12 7.23
C VAL A 68 -0.84 -1.72 7.42
N LEU A 69 -0.53 -1.02 8.52
CA LEU A 69 -0.99 0.35 8.76
C LEU A 69 -0.51 1.30 7.66
N PHE A 70 0.74 1.16 7.21
CA PHE A 70 1.28 1.96 6.11
C PHE A 70 0.50 1.76 4.81
N GLN A 71 0.06 0.53 4.54
CA GLN A 71 -0.75 0.25 3.37
C GLN A 71 -2.07 1.04 3.40
N PHE A 72 -2.72 1.16 4.56
CA PHE A 72 -3.92 2.00 4.72
C PHE A 72 -3.65 3.49 4.47
N ILE A 73 -2.49 4.01 4.89
CA ILE A 73 -2.10 5.41 4.63
C ILE A 73 -1.80 5.64 3.13
N THR A 74 -1.28 4.61 2.45
CA THR A 74 -0.93 4.69 1.02
C THR A 74 -2.17 4.62 0.13
N LEU A 75 -3.24 3.92 0.53
CA LEU A 75 -4.46 3.78 -0.25
C LEU A 75 -5.06 5.12 -0.74
N PRO A 76 -5.33 6.12 0.13
CA PRO A 76 -5.84 7.43 -0.31
C PRO A 76 -4.96 8.13 -1.35
N VAL A 77 -3.64 7.96 -1.25
CA VAL A 77 -2.66 8.56 -2.17
C VAL A 77 -2.84 7.98 -3.56
N GLU A 78 -2.92 6.65 -3.68
CA GLU A 78 -3.08 5.95 -4.96
C GLU A 78 -4.45 6.25 -5.59
N PHE A 79 -5.54 6.21 -4.81
CA PHE A 79 -6.87 6.57 -5.32
C PHE A 79 -6.93 8.02 -5.84
N ASN A 80 -6.33 8.95 -5.11
CA ASN A 80 -6.31 10.35 -5.51
C ASN A 80 -5.44 10.56 -6.76
N ALA A 81 -4.31 9.87 -6.89
CA ALA A 81 -3.45 9.92 -8.07
C ALA A 81 -4.19 9.37 -9.31
N SER A 82 -4.84 8.21 -9.20
CA SER A 82 -5.64 7.64 -10.29
C SER A 82 -6.80 8.55 -10.70
N SER A 83 -7.47 9.20 -9.74
CA SER A 83 -8.56 10.15 -10.03
C SER A 83 -8.05 11.37 -10.80
N ARG A 84 -6.88 11.91 -10.42
CA ARG A 84 -6.23 13.03 -11.13
C ARG A 84 -5.76 12.61 -12.52
N ALA A 85 -5.20 11.40 -12.66
CA ALA A 85 -4.78 10.86 -13.94
C ALA A 85 -5.93 10.82 -14.95
N ILE A 86 -7.10 10.34 -14.52
CA ILE A 86 -8.31 10.32 -15.37
C ILE A 86 -8.72 11.74 -15.78
N ALA A 87 -8.66 12.70 -14.86
CA ALA A 87 -9.00 14.10 -15.16
C ALA A 87 -8.05 14.71 -16.20
N ILE A 88 -6.74 14.50 -16.05
CA ILE A 88 -5.72 15.00 -16.99
C ILE A 88 -5.89 14.37 -18.37
N LEU A 89 -6.12 13.06 -18.44
CA LEU A 89 -6.34 12.37 -19.71
C LEU A 89 -7.61 12.87 -20.41
N SER A 90 -8.66 13.20 -19.65
CA SER A 90 -9.89 13.77 -20.19
C SER A 90 -9.72 15.21 -20.68
N ASP A 91 -8.88 16.01 -20.02
CA ASP A 91 -8.70 17.44 -20.32
C ASP A 91 -7.72 17.68 -21.48
N THR A 92 -6.68 16.85 -21.58
CA THR A 92 -5.63 16.99 -22.61
C THR A 92 -6.07 16.54 -24.01
N GLY A 93 -7.21 15.86 -24.15
CA GLY A 93 -7.71 15.37 -25.44
C GLY A 93 -6.80 14.34 -26.12
N VAL A 94 -5.85 13.75 -25.37
CA VAL A 94 -4.83 12.81 -25.89
C VAL A 94 -5.43 11.46 -26.29
N LEU A 95 -6.59 11.12 -25.73
CA LEU A 95 -7.28 9.85 -25.96
C LEU A 95 -8.66 10.08 -26.59
N ALA A 96 -9.03 9.22 -27.53
CA ALA A 96 -10.40 9.17 -28.04
C ALA A 96 -11.39 8.76 -26.93
N SER A 97 -12.68 9.03 -27.12
CA SER A 97 -13.70 8.81 -26.09
C SER A 97 -13.82 7.35 -25.64
N ASP A 98 -13.62 6.40 -26.54
CA ASP A 98 -13.56 4.96 -26.28
C ASP A 98 -12.27 4.53 -25.54
N GLU A 99 -11.15 5.18 -25.87
CA GLU A 99 -9.87 4.97 -25.20
C GLU A 99 -9.87 5.53 -23.78
N LEU A 100 -10.56 6.65 -23.53
CA LEU A 100 -10.77 7.23 -22.19
C LEU A 100 -11.54 6.28 -21.27
N VAL A 101 -12.58 5.62 -21.79
CA VAL A 101 -13.33 4.60 -21.03
C VAL A 101 -12.41 3.44 -20.64
N SER A 102 -11.55 3.01 -21.56
CA SER A 102 -10.58 1.94 -21.31
C SER A 102 -9.50 2.36 -20.32
N ALA A 103 -8.97 3.59 -20.42
CA ALA A 103 -7.99 4.13 -19.48
C ALA A 103 -8.56 4.24 -18.06
N ARG A 104 -9.82 4.69 -17.92
CA ARG A 104 -10.53 4.72 -16.63
C ARG A 104 -10.63 3.33 -16.02
N LYS A 105 -10.97 2.30 -16.81
CA LYS A 105 -11.04 0.91 -16.31
C LYS A 105 -9.68 0.44 -15.78
N VAL A 106 -8.60 0.71 -16.51
CA VAL A 106 -7.24 0.30 -16.10
C VAL A 106 -6.80 1.03 -14.83
N LEU A 107 -6.99 2.35 -14.75
CA LEU A 107 -6.64 3.15 -13.57
C LEU A 107 -7.45 2.74 -12.33
N SER A 108 -8.75 2.50 -12.49
CA SER A 108 -9.58 1.98 -11.40
C SER A 108 -9.16 0.57 -10.97
N ALA A 109 -8.80 -0.30 -11.92
CA ALA A 109 -8.28 -1.63 -11.62
C ALA A 109 -6.96 -1.57 -10.86
N ALA A 110 -6.06 -0.65 -11.23
CA ALA A 110 -4.80 -0.43 -10.49
C ALA A 110 -5.05 0.05 -9.05
N ALA A 111 -6.03 0.93 -8.82
CA ALA A 111 -6.38 1.30 -7.45
C ALA A 111 -6.98 0.12 -6.65
N LEU A 112 -7.76 -0.75 -7.31
CA LEU A 112 -8.32 -1.96 -6.69
C LEU A 112 -7.24 -3.00 -6.32
N THR A 113 -6.12 -3.10 -7.05
CA THR A 113 -5.03 -4.00 -6.67
C THR A 113 -4.37 -3.58 -5.37
N TYR A 114 -4.26 -2.28 -5.09
CA TYR A 114 -3.81 -1.79 -3.78
C TYR A 114 -4.78 -2.17 -2.66
N VAL A 115 -6.10 -2.08 -2.89
CA VAL A 115 -7.11 -2.51 -1.92
C VAL A 115 -6.98 -4.00 -1.63
N ALA A 116 -6.90 -4.82 -2.69
CA ALA A 116 -6.73 -6.26 -2.56
C ALA A 116 -5.47 -6.61 -1.75
N ALA A 117 -4.34 -5.97 -2.05
CA ALA A 117 -3.09 -6.16 -1.30
C ALA A 117 -3.25 -5.80 0.18
N THR A 118 -3.97 -4.71 0.49
CA THR A 118 -4.26 -4.29 1.87
C THR A 118 -5.09 -5.32 2.62
N ILE A 119 -6.14 -5.83 1.99
CA ILE A 119 -7.01 -6.87 2.58
C ILE A 119 -6.20 -8.14 2.83
N VAL A 120 -5.39 -8.58 1.87
CA VAL A 120 -4.55 -9.78 2.03
C VAL A 120 -3.58 -9.60 3.19
N ALA A 121 -2.89 -8.46 3.28
CA ALA A 121 -1.95 -8.19 4.36
C ALA A 121 -2.68 -8.13 5.73
N LEU A 122 -3.87 -7.54 5.79
CA LEU A 122 -4.71 -7.53 6.98
C LEU A 122 -5.11 -8.95 7.41
N MET A 123 -5.54 -9.79 6.46
CA MET A 123 -5.91 -11.19 6.74
C MET A 123 -4.71 -11.99 7.25
N GLN A 124 -3.51 -11.75 6.70
CA GLN A 124 -2.28 -12.35 7.18
C GLN A 124 -1.95 -11.90 8.61
N LEU A 125 -2.14 -10.61 8.93
CA LEU A 125 -1.91 -10.08 10.27
C LEU A 125 -2.87 -10.72 11.28
N LEU A 126 -4.16 -10.78 10.94
CA LEU A 126 -5.17 -11.45 11.78
C LEU A 126 -4.82 -12.93 12.00
N ARG A 127 -4.38 -13.63 10.95
CA ARG A 127 -3.91 -15.02 11.06
C ARG A 127 -2.74 -15.15 12.04
N LEU A 128 -1.75 -14.26 11.97
CA LEU A 128 -0.60 -14.28 12.88
C LEU A 128 -1.02 -13.98 14.33
N LEU A 129 -1.94 -13.03 14.54
CA LEU A 129 -2.48 -12.71 15.86
C LEU A 129 -3.25 -13.88 16.47
N ILE A 130 -4.04 -14.62 15.67
CA ILE A 130 -4.75 -15.82 16.15
C ILE A 130 -3.76 -16.93 16.49
N LEU A 131 -2.76 -17.17 15.64
CA LEU A 131 -1.79 -18.25 15.82
C LEU A 131 -0.89 -18.05 17.04
N PHE A 132 -0.46 -16.81 17.30
CA PHE A 132 0.54 -16.51 18.31
C PHE A 132 -0.02 -15.75 19.53
N GLY A 133 -1.19 -15.13 19.44
CA GLY A 133 -1.82 -14.39 20.54
C GLY A 133 -2.50 -15.29 21.58
N GLY A 134 -2.81 -16.54 21.24
CA GLY A 134 -3.42 -17.51 22.17
C GLY A 134 -2.44 -18.26 23.08
N ARG A 135 -1.12 -18.16 22.83
CA ARG A 135 -0.10 -19.00 23.49
C ARG A 135 0.33 -18.56 24.89
N ASN A 136 -0.30 -17.52 25.44
CA ASN A 136 0.10 -16.85 26.69
C ASN A 136 -0.92 -17.08 27.83
N ARG A 137 -1.71 -18.17 27.77
CA ARG A 137 -2.77 -18.50 28.75
C ARG A 137 -2.55 -19.80 29.52
N ASP A 138 -1.38 -20.43 29.36
CA ASP A 138 -0.95 -21.60 30.15
C ASP A 138 0.31 -21.21 30.93
#